data_AF-A0A2H5YUW4-F1
#
_entry.id   AF-A0A2H5YUW4-F1
#
_cell.length_a   1.000
_cell.length_b   1.000
_cell.length_c   1.000
_cell.angle_alpha   90.00
_cell.angle_beta   90.00
_cell.angle_gamma   90.00
#
_symmetry.space_group_name_H-M   'P 1'
#
loop_
_entity.id
_entity.type
_entity.pdbx_description
1 polymer ?
#
loop_
_entity_poly.entity_id
_entity_poly.type
_entity_poly.pdbx_seq_one_letter_code
_entity_poly.pdbx_strand_id
1 'polypeptide(L)'
;MRDCWASLFGSHALFYRSEKGSLRDTAIAVVVQRMVVPEKSGVLFTADPVQRRRDCCVIEATWGFGEALVSGLVVPDNYLVARADRRLLRSFVPAKTVMLVRDPSGDGLRPEPVPSGLERERVLTDEEVQALTELAERVEAYFGAPQDIEWAIEDGTVYLLQSRPITTL
;
A
#
# COMPACT_ATOMS: atom_id res chain seq x y z
N MET A 1 -16.90 -12.87 5.93
CA MET A 1 -16.71 -14.12 5.14
C MET A 1 -17.79 -14.30 4.07
N ARG A 2 -19.08 -14.41 4.45
CA ARG A 2 -20.19 -14.52 3.48
C ARG A 2 -20.23 -13.34 2.50
N ASP A 3 -19.98 -12.13 3.00
CA ASP A 3 -19.96 -10.92 2.16
C ASP A 3 -18.80 -10.93 1.16
N CYS A 4 -17.63 -11.47 1.54
CA CYS A 4 -16.49 -11.65 0.63
C CYS A 4 -16.82 -12.66 -0.48
N TRP A 5 -17.57 -13.72 -0.17
CA TRP A 5 -18.03 -14.66 -1.20
C TRP A 5 -19.12 -14.06 -2.07
N ALA A 6 -20.01 -13.27 -1.48
CA ALA A 6 -21.06 -12.56 -2.20
C ALA A 6 -20.49 -11.51 -3.17
N SER A 7 -19.34 -10.89 -2.85
CA SER A 7 -18.71 -9.89 -3.72
C SER A 7 -18.27 -10.44 -5.08
N LEU A 8 -18.05 -11.77 -5.19
CA LEU A 8 -17.81 -12.45 -6.48
C LEU A 8 -18.99 -12.29 -7.47
N PHE A 9 -20.19 -12.05 -6.96
CA PHE A 9 -21.43 -11.83 -7.72
C PHE A 9 -21.83 -10.35 -7.79
N GLY A 10 -20.96 -9.43 -7.36
CA GLY A 10 -21.18 -8.00 -7.51
C GLY A 10 -21.24 -7.59 -8.98
N SER A 11 -22.02 -6.54 -9.29
CA SER A 11 -22.25 -6.06 -10.65
C SER A 11 -20.96 -5.79 -11.43
N HIS A 12 -19.95 -5.19 -10.78
CA HIS A 12 -18.65 -4.92 -11.40
C HIS A 12 -17.87 -6.20 -11.72
N ALA A 13 -17.87 -7.18 -10.80
CA ALA A 13 -17.22 -8.47 -11.00
C ALA A 13 -17.90 -9.27 -12.13
N LEU A 14 -19.23 -9.24 -12.20
CA LEU A 14 -19.99 -9.89 -13.27
C LEU A 14 -19.74 -9.23 -14.63
N PHE A 15 -19.71 -7.90 -14.69
CA PHE A 15 -19.41 -7.16 -15.92
C PHE A 15 -18.00 -7.46 -16.43
N TYR A 16 -16.97 -7.31 -15.58
CA TYR A 16 -15.59 -7.60 -15.96
C TYR A 16 -15.40 -9.05 -16.46
N ARG A 17 -16.11 -10.00 -15.85
CA ARG A 17 -16.05 -11.42 -16.23
C ARG A 17 -16.76 -11.70 -17.55
N SER A 18 -17.86 -10.99 -17.85
CA SER A 18 -18.56 -11.10 -19.14
C SER A 18 -17.69 -10.72 -20.33
N GLU A 19 -16.72 -9.81 -20.13
CA GLU A 19 -15.75 -9.42 -21.17
C GLU A 19 -14.53 -10.35 -21.27
N LYS A 20 -14.24 -11.17 -20.24
CA LYS A 20 -12.99 -11.95 -20.11
C LYS A 20 -13.13 -13.48 -20.22
N GLY A 21 -14.33 -14.08 -20.10
CA GLY A 21 -14.52 -15.53 -20.35
C GLY A 21 -15.59 -16.25 -19.51
N SER A 22 -15.44 -17.58 -19.36
CA SER A 22 -16.43 -18.50 -18.76
C SER A 22 -16.56 -18.41 -17.24
N LEU A 23 -17.80 -18.52 -16.74
CA LEU A 23 -18.21 -18.42 -15.33
C LEU A 23 -18.02 -19.70 -14.50
N ARG A 24 -17.73 -20.85 -15.14
CA ARG A 24 -17.96 -22.17 -14.52
C ARG A 24 -16.91 -22.60 -13.49
N ASP A 25 -15.70 -22.03 -13.50
CA ASP A 25 -14.57 -22.53 -12.70
C ASP A 25 -13.94 -21.47 -11.77
N THR A 26 -14.65 -20.39 -11.43
CA THR A 26 -14.08 -19.35 -10.56
C THR A 26 -14.48 -19.55 -9.11
N ALA A 27 -13.49 -19.78 -8.26
CA ALA A 27 -13.63 -19.76 -6.81
C ALA A 27 -12.89 -18.56 -6.21
N ILE A 28 -13.32 -18.11 -5.04
CA ILE A 28 -12.62 -17.09 -4.26
C ILE A 28 -12.13 -17.73 -2.95
N ALA A 29 -10.85 -17.56 -2.66
CA ALA A 29 -10.30 -17.85 -1.35
C ALA A 29 -10.36 -16.58 -0.50
N VAL A 30 -10.67 -16.73 0.79
CA VAL A 30 -10.67 -15.60 1.73
C VAL A 30 -9.49 -15.74 2.66
N VAL A 31 -8.60 -14.77 2.63
CA VAL A 31 -7.43 -14.69 3.52
C VAL A 31 -7.87 -14.04 4.82
N VAL A 32 -7.61 -14.70 5.94
CA VAL A 32 -7.80 -14.13 7.29
C VAL A 32 -6.42 -13.89 7.89
N GLN A 33 -6.09 -12.63 8.09
CA GLN A 33 -4.78 -12.18 8.56
C GLN A 33 -4.93 -11.43 9.88
N ARG A 34 -3.88 -11.49 10.72
CA ARG A 34 -3.78 -10.61 11.89
C ARG A 34 -3.80 -9.15 11.42
N MET A 35 -4.69 -8.35 11.99
CA MET A 35 -4.69 -6.91 11.76
C MET A 35 -3.46 -6.27 12.40
N VAL A 36 -2.69 -5.54 11.60
CA VAL A 36 -1.66 -4.60 12.08
C VAL A 36 -2.37 -3.28 12.38
N VAL A 37 -2.07 -2.64 13.50
CA VAL A 37 -2.60 -1.32 13.88
C VAL A 37 -1.51 -0.29 13.63
N PRO A 38 -1.41 0.25 12.40
CA PRO A 38 -0.27 1.05 12.02
C PRO A 38 -0.31 2.48 12.55
N GLU A 39 0.86 3.03 12.90
CA GLU A 39 1.06 4.47 12.93
C GLU A 39 1.26 5.03 11.51
N LYS A 40 1.86 4.22 10.62
CA LYS A 40 2.18 4.59 9.23
C LYS A 40 1.93 3.41 8.30
N SER A 41 1.48 3.68 7.09
CA SER A 41 1.29 2.63 6.10
C SER A 41 1.34 3.19 4.69
N GLY A 42 1.36 2.30 3.70
CA GLY A 42 1.22 2.71 2.32
C GLY A 42 1.62 1.63 1.34
N VAL A 43 2.10 2.08 0.19
CA VAL A 43 2.43 1.24 -0.97
C VAL A 43 3.88 1.47 -1.36
N LEU A 44 4.53 0.42 -1.86
CA LEU A 44 5.93 0.42 -2.27
C LEU A 44 6.04 -0.31 -3.60
N PHE A 45 6.47 0.42 -4.63
CA PHE A 45 6.76 -0.15 -5.94
C PHE A 45 8.27 -0.32 -6.08
N THR A 46 8.74 -1.53 -6.41
CA THR A 46 10.18 -1.82 -6.56
C THR A 46 10.77 -1.24 -7.85
N ALA A 47 9.91 -0.70 -8.73
CA ALA A 47 10.24 0.06 -9.94
C ALA A 47 9.26 1.24 -10.05
N ASP A 48 9.65 2.34 -10.70
CA ASP A 48 8.74 3.46 -10.99
C ASP A 48 7.77 3.07 -12.12
N PRO A 49 6.47 2.89 -11.82
CA PRO A 49 5.48 2.45 -12.81
C PRO A 49 5.06 3.56 -13.78
N VAL A 50 5.30 4.83 -13.44
CA VAL A 50 4.92 5.99 -14.26
C VAL A 50 6.00 6.27 -15.30
N GLN A 51 7.26 6.31 -14.86
CA GLN A 51 8.42 6.53 -15.74
C GLN A 51 8.98 5.25 -16.34
N ARG A 52 8.48 4.07 -15.91
CA ARG A 52 8.95 2.73 -16.33
C ARG A 52 10.44 2.52 -16.04
N ARG A 53 10.90 3.04 -14.90
CA ARG A 53 12.30 2.99 -14.47
C ARG A 53 12.50 1.92 -13.42
N ARG A 54 13.55 1.12 -13.59
CA ARG A 54 13.90 0.00 -12.67
C ARG A 54 15.08 0.31 -11.77
N ASP A 55 15.69 1.48 -11.92
CA ASP A 55 16.83 1.93 -11.13
C ASP A 55 16.40 2.67 -9.85
N CYS A 56 15.10 2.89 -9.67
CA CYS A 56 14.51 3.51 -8.49
C CYS A 56 13.27 2.74 -8.01
N CYS A 57 13.02 2.79 -6.71
CA CYS A 57 11.73 2.41 -6.12
C CYS A 57 10.93 3.66 -5.75
N VAL A 58 9.61 3.49 -5.68
CA VAL A 58 8.67 4.54 -5.29
C VAL A 58 7.96 4.10 -4.03
N ILE A 59 8.02 4.92 -2.99
CA ILE A 59 7.34 4.68 -1.72
C ILE A 59 6.25 5.73 -1.57
N GLU A 60 5.03 5.29 -1.32
CA GLU A 60 3.91 6.15 -0.94
C GLU A 60 3.52 5.87 0.49
N ALA A 61 3.34 6.92 1.30
CA ALA A 61 3.07 6.78 2.73
C ALA A 61 1.98 7.72 3.22
N THR A 62 1.18 7.23 4.16
CA THR A 62 0.18 7.99 4.91
C THR A 62 0.24 7.64 6.40
N TRP A 63 -0.29 8.54 7.22
CA TRP A 63 -0.56 8.28 8.64
C TRP A 63 -1.74 7.29 8.78
N GLY A 64 -1.67 6.41 9.78
CA GLY A 64 -2.73 5.44 10.07
C GLY A 64 -2.84 4.32 9.04
N PHE A 65 -4.06 3.83 8.83
CA PHE A 65 -4.35 2.68 7.96
C PHE A 65 -4.29 3.01 6.46
N GLY A 66 -3.70 2.08 5.68
CA GLY A 66 -3.38 2.28 4.26
C GLY A 66 -4.58 2.33 3.34
N GLU A 67 -5.75 1.89 3.83
CA GLU A 67 -7.01 1.99 3.12
C GLU A 67 -7.37 3.45 2.77
N ALA A 68 -6.84 4.43 3.51
CA ALA A 68 -6.98 5.85 3.17
C ALA A 68 -6.37 6.20 1.80
N LEU A 69 -5.22 5.59 1.50
CA LEU A 69 -4.52 5.75 0.22
C LEU A 69 -5.26 4.99 -0.87
N VAL A 70 -5.60 3.73 -0.64
CA VAL A 70 -6.24 2.85 -1.65
C VAL A 70 -7.63 3.37 -2.06
N SER A 71 -8.37 4.00 -1.13
CA SER A 71 -9.67 4.61 -1.39
C SER A 71 -9.59 6.03 -1.99
N GLY A 72 -8.39 6.61 -2.11
CA GLY A 72 -8.18 7.97 -2.60
C GLY A 72 -8.65 9.07 -1.63
N LEU A 73 -8.84 8.75 -0.35
CA LEU A 73 -9.23 9.72 0.68
C LEU A 73 -8.10 10.71 1.03
N VAL A 74 -6.85 10.30 0.81
CA VAL A 74 -5.66 11.11 1.12
C VAL A 74 -4.71 11.14 -0.07
N VAL A 75 -4.04 12.28 -0.26
CA VAL A 75 -2.86 12.35 -1.13
C VAL A 75 -1.65 11.99 -0.27
N PRO A 76 -0.97 10.86 -0.52
CA PRO A 76 0.11 10.40 0.33
C PRO A 76 1.38 11.23 0.11
N ASP A 77 2.34 11.07 1.03
CA ASP A 77 3.72 11.39 0.72
C ASP A 77 4.22 10.48 -0.40
N ASN A 78 5.08 11.00 -1.27
CA ASN A 78 5.71 10.24 -2.34
C ASN A 78 7.23 10.40 -2.27
N TYR A 79 7.94 9.28 -2.18
CA TYR A 79 9.39 9.21 -2.07
C TYR A 79 9.95 8.43 -3.26
N LEU A 80 10.89 9.03 -3.98
CA LEU A 80 11.65 8.36 -5.03
C LEU A 80 13.04 8.04 -4.50
N VAL A 81 13.40 6.77 -4.47
CA VAL A 81 14.65 6.30 -3.88
C VAL A 81 15.46 5.54 -4.92
N ALA A 82 16.74 5.86 -5.06
CA ALA A 82 17.65 5.14 -5.94
C ALA A 82 17.97 3.76 -5.37
N ARG A 83 17.92 2.71 -6.20
CA ARG A 83 18.23 1.34 -5.74
C ARG A 83 19.74 1.10 -5.55
N ALA A 84 20.59 1.83 -6.28
CA ALA A 84 22.03 1.57 -6.28
C ALA A 84 22.70 1.89 -4.93
N ASP A 85 22.26 2.96 -4.28
CA ASP A 85 22.84 3.51 -3.05
C ASP A 85 21.78 3.80 -1.96
N ARG A 86 20.51 3.41 -2.20
CA ARG A 86 19.35 3.66 -1.32
C ARG A 86 19.14 5.13 -0.96
N ARG A 87 19.64 6.04 -1.81
CA ARG A 87 19.55 7.47 -1.57
C ARG A 87 18.17 7.99 -1.96
N LEU A 88 17.57 8.78 -1.06
CA LEU A 88 16.37 9.55 -1.36
C LEU A 88 16.69 10.58 -2.45
N LEU A 89 16.11 10.39 -3.64
CA LEU A 89 16.28 11.29 -4.79
C LEU A 89 15.34 12.47 -4.73
N ARG A 90 14.10 12.23 -4.32
CA ARG A 90 13.03 13.22 -4.26
C ARG A 90 11.99 12.81 -3.22
N SER A 91 11.44 13.80 -2.54
CA SER A 91 10.24 13.66 -1.71
C SER A 91 9.20 14.71 -2.10
N PHE A 92 7.93 14.31 -2.13
CA PHE A 92 6.78 15.21 -2.20
C PHE A 92 5.92 14.96 -0.96
N VAL A 93 5.72 15.99 -0.15
CA VAL A 93 5.04 15.90 1.15
C VAL A 93 3.85 16.87 1.13
N PRO A 94 2.67 16.41 0.66
CA PRO A 94 1.46 17.20 0.71
C PRO A 94 0.91 17.27 2.14
N ALA A 95 -0.02 18.21 2.36
CA ALA A 95 -0.76 18.29 3.61
C ALA A 95 -1.76 17.11 3.69
N LYS A 96 -1.55 16.21 4.64
CA LYS A 96 -2.44 15.09 4.96
C LYS A 96 -3.36 15.54 6.09
N THR A 97 -4.61 15.84 5.77
CA THR A 97 -5.56 16.40 6.74
C THR A 97 -6.38 15.33 7.46
N VAL A 98 -6.44 14.12 6.91
CA VAL A 98 -7.21 12.99 7.42
C VAL A 98 -6.36 11.73 7.43
N MET A 99 -6.58 10.88 8.43
CA MET A 99 -6.06 9.52 8.53
C MET A 99 -7.19 8.57 8.92
N LEU A 100 -7.07 7.30 8.56
CA LEU A 100 -7.97 6.27 9.05
C LEU A 100 -7.41 5.66 10.33
N VAL A 101 -8.26 5.50 11.33
CA VAL A 101 -7.97 4.83 12.59
C VAL A 101 -8.97 3.72 12.84
N ARG A 102 -8.63 2.81 13.76
CA ARG A 102 -9.55 1.76 14.19
C ARG A 102 -10.77 2.38 14.87
N ASP A 103 -11.96 1.93 14.48
CA ASP A 103 -13.17 2.35 15.19
C ASP A 103 -13.19 1.74 16.61
N PRO A 104 -13.38 2.53 17.68
CA PRO A 104 -13.47 2.02 19.04
C PRO A 104 -14.59 0.99 19.26
N SER A 105 -15.66 1.03 18.45
CA SER A 105 -16.72 0.02 18.48
C SER A 105 -16.27 -1.35 17.97
N GLY A 106 -15.17 -1.40 17.22
CA GLY A 106 -14.66 -2.60 16.55
C GLY A 106 -15.16 -2.78 15.12
N ASP A 107 -16.08 -1.94 14.64
CA ASP A 107 -16.71 -2.04 13.32
C ASP A 107 -15.88 -1.34 12.23
N GLY A 108 -14.63 -1.77 12.06
CA GLY A 108 -13.77 -1.35 10.96
C GLY A 108 -12.97 -0.08 11.25
N LEU A 109 -12.94 0.83 10.27
CA LEU A 109 -12.11 2.04 10.28
C LEU A 109 -12.99 3.28 10.21
N ARG A 110 -12.52 4.36 10.83
CA ARG A 110 -13.14 5.68 10.71
C ARG A 110 -12.10 6.76 10.40
N PRO A 111 -12.49 7.83 9.68
CA PRO A 111 -11.63 8.97 9.46
C PRO A 111 -11.47 9.80 10.72
N GLU A 112 -10.25 10.25 10.96
CA GLU A 112 -9.91 11.27 11.95
C GLU A 112 -8.99 12.33 11.35
N PRO A 113 -9.02 13.57 11.87
CA PRO A 113 -8.01 14.55 11.54
C PRO A 113 -6.61 14.05 11.90
N VAL A 114 -5.64 14.29 11.02
CA VAL A 114 -4.23 14.09 11.39
C VAL A 114 -3.89 15.03 12.55
N PRO A 115 -3.15 14.57 13.59
CA PRO A 115 -2.78 15.41 14.71
C PRO A 115 -2.11 16.71 14.27
N SER A 116 -2.46 17.81 14.95
CA SER A 116 -1.94 19.13 14.62
C SER A 116 -0.41 19.15 14.68
N GLY A 117 0.20 19.67 13.62
CA GLY A 117 1.65 19.71 13.47
C GLY A 117 2.21 18.53 12.69
N LEU A 118 1.43 17.47 12.41
CA LEU A 118 1.86 16.36 11.55
C LEU A 118 1.32 16.45 10.12
N GLU A 119 0.41 17.39 9.82
CA GLU A 119 -0.26 17.41 8.52
C GLU A 119 0.73 17.59 7.36
N ARG A 120 1.74 18.43 7.56
CA ARG A 120 2.81 18.72 6.59
C ARG A 120 4.13 18.04 6.91
N GLU A 121 4.17 17.23 7.96
CA GLU A 121 5.37 16.46 8.27
C GLU A 121 5.50 15.28 7.33
N ARG A 122 6.76 14.91 7.15
CA ARG A 122 7.14 13.73 6.39
C ARG A 122 6.72 12.50 7.20
N VAL A 123 5.96 11.59 6.59
CA VAL A 123 5.48 10.36 7.26
C VAL A 123 6.65 9.48 7.67
N LEU A 124 7.63 9.31 6.76
CA LEU A 124 8.76 8.40 6.96
C LEU A 124 10.02 9.12 7.43
N THR A 125 10.74 8.51 8.37
CA THR A 125 12.14 8.87 8.67
C THR A 125 13.07 8.31 7.60
N ASP A 126 14.34 8.77 7.59
CA ASP A 126 15.30 8.26 6.61
C ASP A 126 15.61 6.77 6.86
N GLU A 127 15.60 6.34 8.12
CA GLU A 127 15.79 4.94 8.52
C GLU A 127 14.63 4.05 8.03
N GLU A 128 13.39 4.53 8.13
CA GLU A 128 12.22 3.80 7.63
C GLU A 128 12.21 3.70 6.11
N VAL A 129 12.64 4.77 5.40
CA VAL A 129 12.83 4.73 3.94
C VAL A 129 13.87 3.68 3.56
N GLN A 130 14.98 3.58 4.29
CA GLN A 130 15.99 2.56 4.06
C GLN A 130 15.45 1.14 4.32
N ALA A 131 14.75 0.93 5.44
CA ALA A 131 14.17 -0.36 5.80
C ALA A 131 13.12 -0.83 4.77
N LEU A 132 12.28 0.07 4.26
CA LEU A 132 11.33 -0.24 3.20
C LEU A 132 12.04 -0.54 1.86
N THR A 133 13.12 0.18 1.55
CA THR A 133 13.91 -0.10 0.35
C THR A 133 14.57 -1.48 0.42
N GLU A 134 15.09 -1.87 1.58
CA GLU A 134 15.60 -3.22 1.84
C GLU A 134 14.51 -4.30 1.68
N LEU A 135 13.31 -4.04 2.19
CA LEU A 135 12.16 -4.92 1.99
C LEU A 135 11.84 -5.10 0.50
N ALA A 136 11.79 -4.00 -0.27
CA ALA A 136 11.59 -4.03 -1.72
C ALA A 136 12.62 -4.90 -2.44
N GLU A 137 13.91 -4.70 -2.15
CA GLU A 137 14.99 -5.48 -2.75
C GLU A 137 14.85 -6.98 -2.47
N ARG A 138 14.55 -7.35 -1.22
CA ARG A 138 14.37 -8.75 -0.82
C ARG A 138 13.17 -9.40 -1.50
N VAL A 139 12.05 -8.68 -1.55
CA VAL A 139 10.80 -9.16 -2.14
C VAL A 139 10.93 -9.31 -3.65
N GLU A 140 11.51 -8.33 -4.35
CA GLU A 140 11.78 -8.41 -5.78
C GLU A 140 12.78 -9.53 -6.11
N ALA A 141 13.84 -9.70 -5.32
CA ALA A 141 14.79 -10.79 -5.50
C ALA A 141 14.14 -12.17 -5.32
N TYR A 142 13.21 -12.30 -4.37
CA TYR A 142 12.47 -13.54 -4.14
C TYR A 142 11.53 -13.89 -5.31
N PHE A 143 10.79 -12.92 -5.83
CA PHE A 143 9.84 -13.14 -6.93
C PHE A 143 10.46 -13.08 -8.33
N GLY A 144 11.66 -12.51 -8.47
CA GLY A 144 12.37 -12.36 -9.76
C GLY A 144 11.75 -11.34 -10.72
N ALA A 145 10.81 -10.52 -10.25
CA ALA A 145 10.12 -9.51 -11.04
C ALA A 145 9.73 -8.30 -10.17
N PRO A 146 9.57 -7.10 -10.76
CA PRO A 146 9.15 -5.92 -10.01
C PRO A 146 7.81 -6.12 -9.31
N GLN A 147 7.73 -5.67 -8.05
CA GLN A 147 6.59 -5.87 -7.18
C GLN A 147 5.95 -4.55 -6.75
N ASP A 148 4.65 -4.61 -6.55
CA ASP A 148 3.81 -3.65 -5.86
C ASP A 148 3.45 -4.24 -4.49
N ILE A 149 3.92 -3.58 -3.43
CA ILE A 149 3.94 -4.08 -2.06
C ILE A 149 3.11 -3.15 -1.18
N GLU A 150 2.12 -3.71 -0.48
CA GLU A 150 1.43 -3.00 0.61
C GLU A 150 2.17 -3.28 1.92
N TRP A 151 2.39 -2.22 2.70
CA TRP A 151 3.16 -2.28 3.94
C TRP A 151 2.52 -1.44 5.05
N ALA A 152 2.88 -1.78 6.29
CA ALA A 152 2.50 -1.07 7.50
C ALA A 152 3.67 -1.01 8.48
N ILE A 153 3.73 0.03 9.28
CA ILE A 153 4.62 0.15 10.43
C ILE A 153 3.75 0.18 11.68
N GLU A 154 4.02 -0.74 12.61
CA GLU A 154 3.40 -0.85 13.95
C GLU A 154 4.55 -0.95 14.97
N ASP A 155 4.62 -0.02 15.92
CA ASP A 155 5.67 0.08 16.94
C ASP A 155 7.09 0.09 16.32
N GLY A 156 7.25 0.82 15.21
CA GLY A 156 8.51 0.92 14.46
C GLY A 156 8.90 -0.34 13.68
N THR A 157 8.09 -1.40 13.71
CA THR A 157 8.33 -2.63 12.95
C THR A 157 7.62 -2.58 11.60
N VAL A 158 8.36 -2.81 10.51
CA VAL A 158 7.80 -2.91 9.15
C VAL A 158 7.17 -4.28 8.93
N TYR A 159 5.91 -4.30 8.50
CA TYR A 159 5.15 -5.47 8.09
C TYR A 159 4.83 -5.40 6.60
N LEU A 160 5.07 -6.50 5.88
CA LEU A 160 4.55 -6.71 4.53
C LEU A 160 3.14 -7.29 4.63
N LEU A 161 2.17 -6.63 4.00
CA LEU A 161 0.76 -7.04 4.02
C LEU A 161 0.36 -7.79 2.75
N GLN A 162 0.80 -7.29 1.59
CA GLN A 162 0.52 -7.88 0.30
C GLN A 162 1.68 -7.61 -0.67
N SER A 163 1.90 -8.51 -1.63
CA SER A 163 2.82 -8.30 -2.75
C SER A 163 2.19 -8.84 -4.03
N ARG A 164 2.31 -8.10 -5.13
CA ARG A 164 1.85 -8.52 -6.45
C ARG A 164 2.81 -8.03 -7.54
N PRO A 165 2.92 -8.72 -8.68
CA PRO A 165 3.80 -8.27 -9.76
C PRO A 165 3.27 -6.99 -10.44
N ILE A 166 4.17 -6.07 -10.77
CA ILE A 166 3.87 -4.93 -11.63
C ILE A 166 3.80 -5.41 -13.08
N THR A 167 2.64 -5.30 -13.73
CA THR A 167 2.41 -5.79 -15.10
C THR A 167 2.44 -4.71 -16.17
N THR A 168 2.66 -3.44 -15.79
CA THR A 168 2.54 -2.27 -16.66
C THR A 168 3.86 -1.62 -17.08
N LEU A 169 5.00 -2.17 -16.65
CA LEU A 169 6.35 -1.66 -16.97
C LEU A 169 6.67 -1.76 -18.47
#